data_AF-A0A1M6PLU1-F1
#
_entry.id   AF-A0A1M6PLU1-F1
#
_cell.length_a   1.000
_cell.length_b   1.000
_cell.length_c   1.000
_cell.angle_alpha   90.00
_cell.angle_beta   90.00
_cell.angle_gamma   90.00
#
_symmetry.space_group_name_H-M   'P 1'
#
loop_
_entity.id
_entity.type
_entity.pdbx_description
1 polymer ?
#
loop_
_entity_poly.entity_id
_entity_poly.type
_entity_poly.pdbx_seq_one_letter_code
_entity_poly.pdbx_strand_id
1 'polypeptide(L)'
;MPVAPPENFTWKNYHSYTVFAEFIELFLIQHRSFITKSHEKLDISHAIDDVLQRYVENFDEGKEAFGVKALKQFEDAPRNTRLFFANIEYLWALHTEGIQAEKKRSYALRWFSDDEVRDDDAAYFGKGGSHFIAHPGQYYQTNKYYEIRALLRILSMVFDDSSLKSPEDFRQRLESLSYEALHGSPQPHRGITLKDYCGIHAALIHLCNPDKYEVIISKNHRKSILRVFSHIVDDLPKDSCPEARLKLIRERLYPQYGNTSEPHRKYRWFFYSEDLRPIWMTKTKVGEQTEASIADEIGREVGFTDLGEEEGALKEVNGYRIQRSAKKAAEAKKRDNHSCVACKFHFHKQIVHVHHLDPLAERTHPRKTTLADLITLCPNCHYIAHYWLRKDPVKYKDRDTLLNQLSKSLIS
;
A
#
# COMPACT_ATOMS: atom_id res chain seq x y z
N MET A 1 5.72 21.18 -12.24
CA MET A 1 6.10 20.91 -13.64
C MET A 1 6.13 19.40 -13.80
N PRO A 2 5.60 18.85 -14.91
CA PRO A 2 5.63 17.42 -15.15
C PRO A 2 7.07 16.92 -15.13
N VAL A 3 7.30 15.77 -14.49
CA VAL A 3 8.62 15.13 -14.46
C VAL A 3 8.93 14.62 -15.87
N ALA A 4 9.98 15.15 -16.49
CA ALA A 4 10.46 14.66 -17.77
C ALA A 4 11.27 13.36 -17.59
N PRO A 5 11.18 12.41 -18.53
CA PRO A 5 12.07 11.26 -18.55
C PRO A 5 13.53 11.71 -18.81
N PRO A 6 14.54 10.97 -18.32
CA PRO A 6 15.94 11.26 -18.63
C PRO A 6 16.25 11.01 -20.11
N GLU A 7 17.37 11.54 -20.60
CA GLU A 7 17.82 11.31 -21.98
C GLU A 7 17.93 9.82 -22.31
N ASN A 8 17.56 9.44 -23.55
CA ASN A 8 17.55 8.06 -24.04
C ASN A 8 16.64 7.08 -23.27
N PHE A 9 15.77 7.57 -22.40
CA PHE A 9 14.79 6.74 -21.72
C PHE A 9 13.65 6.34 -22.65
N THR A 10 13.35 5.05 -22.68
CA THR A 10 12.10 4.52 -23.25
C THR A 10 11.65 3.31 -22.47
N TRP A 11 10.33 3.20 -22.26
CA TRP A 11 9.71 2.05 -21.62
C TRP A 11 9.98 0.73 -22.37
N LYS A 12 10.25 0.81 -23.69
CA LYS A 12 10.61 -0.35 -24.52
C LYS A 12 11.95 -1.01 -24.14
N ASN A 13 12.78 -0.36 -23.33
CA ASN A 13 14.03 -0.95 -22.86
C ASN A 13 13.83 -2.01 -21.75
N TYR A 14 12.61 -2.18 -21.25
CA TYR A 14 12.31 -3.12 -20.15
C TYR A 14 11.33 -4.19 -20.61
N HIS A 15 11.67 -5.47 -20.37
CA HIS A 15 10.93 -6.59 -20.93
C HIS A 15 9.47 -6.59 -20.50
N SER A 16 9.13 -6.15 -19.29
CA SER A 16 7.74 -6.05 -18.85
C SER A 16 6.82 -5.30 -19.80
N TYR A 17 7.31 -4.25 -20.48
CA TYR A 17 6.49 -3.48 -21.42
C TYR A 17 6.51 -4.05 -22.83
N THR A 18 7.65 -4.56 -23.31
CA THR A 18 7.73 -5.19 -24.64
C THR A 18 6.93 -6.49 -24.66
N VAL A 19 7.07 -7.31 -23.63
CA VAL A 19 6.30 -8.54 -23.45
C VAL A 19 4.82 -8.26 -23.25
N PHE A 20 4.44 -7.22 -22.50
CA PHE A 20 3.02 -6.87 -22.38
C PHE A 20 2.43 -6.42 -23.72
N ALA A 21 3.17 -5.67 -24.53
CA ALA A 21 2.75 -5.31 -25.88
C ALA A 21 2.60 -6.55 -26.78
N GLU A 22 3.56 -7.47 -26.74
CA GLU A 22 3.48 -8.74 -27.48
C GLU A 22 2.34 -9.63 -26.97
N PHE A 23 2.08 -9.65 -25.66
CA PHE A 23 0.96 -10.36 -25.05
C PHE A 23 -0.38 -9.82 -25.54
N ILE A 24 -0.55 -8.49 -25.63
CA ILE A 24 -1.77 -7.89 -26.21
C ILE A 24 -1.94 -8.36 -27.66
N GLU A 25 -0.86 -8.28 -28.45
CA GLU A 25 -0.90 -8.63 -29.86
C GLU A 25 -1.22 -10.12 -30.07
N LEU A 26 -0.51 -11.02 -29.41
CA LEU A 26 -0.70 -12.46 -29.60
C LEU A 26 -1.98 -12.95 -28.92
N PHE A 27 -2.17 -12.64 -27.63
CA PHE A 27 -3.24 -13.25 -26.84
C PHE A 27 -4.58 -12.53 -26.98
N LEU A 28 -4.59 -11.19 -26.92
CA LEU A 28 -5.85 -10.44 -26.96
C LEU A 28 -6.37 -10.20 -28.38
N ILE A 29 -5.47 -9.95 -29.34
CA ILE A 29 -5.85 -9.63 -30.72
C ILE A 29 -5.87 -10.87 -31.60
N GLN A 30 -4.79 -11.65 -31.62
CA GLN A 30 -4.69 -12.81 -32.50
C GLN A 30 -5.30 -14.09 -31.91
N HIS A 31 -5.70 -14.06 -30.63
CA HIS A 31 -6.22 -15.20 -29.88
C HIS A 31 -5.25 -16.39 -29.91
N ARG A 32 -3.95 -16.13 -29.78
CA ARG A 32 -2.89 -17.14 -29.71
C ARG A 32 -2.23 -17.12 -28.35
N SER A 33 -1.76 -18.27 -27.90
CA SER A 33 -0.99 -18.35 -26.67
C SER A 33 0.30 -17.53 -26.78
N PHE A 34 0.57 -16.65 -25.82
CA PHE A 34 1.85 -15.97 -25.71
C PHE A 34 2.95 -16.92 -25.21
N ILE A 35 2.62 -17.85 -24.31
CA ILE A 35 3.59 -18.66 -23.55
C ILE A 35 4.08 -19.93 -24.28
N THR A 36 3.45 -20.31 -25.39
CA THR A 36 3.83 -21.48 -26.19
C THR A 36 4.34 -21.07 -27.57
N LYS A 37 5.13 -21.93 -28.21
CA LYS A 37 5.62 -21.75 -29.59
C LYS A 37 4.54 -22.03 -30.64
N SER A 38 3.37 -22.53 -30.20
CA SER A 38 2.23 -22.88 -31.04
C SER A 38 1.56 -21.65 -31.66
N HIS A 39 1.17 -21.75 -32.92
CA HIS A 39 0.36 -20.75 -33.62
C HIS A 39 -1.14 -21.06 -33.61
N GLU A 40 -1.57 -22.04 -32.81
CA GLU A 40 -2.97 -22.43 -32.70
C GLU A 40 -3.84 -21.27 -32.22
N LYS A 41 -5.02 -21.14 -32.82
CA LYS A 41 -6.00 -20.14 -32.43
C LYS A 41 -6.86 -20.69 -31.30
N LEU A 42 -6.97 -19.93 -30.23
CA LEU A 42 -7.79 -20.24 -29.07
C LEU A 42 -9.26 -19.89 -29.35
N ASP A 43 -10.14 -20.81 -28.95
CA ASP A 43 -11.56 -20.50 -28.79
C ASP A 43 -11.73 -19.82 -27.42
N ILE A 44 -11.69 -18.50 -27.45
CA ILE A 44 -11.71 -17.66 -26.24
C ILE A 44 -13.03 -17.81 -25.47
N SER A 45 -14.16 -17.86 -26.16
CA SER A 45 -15.47 -17.95 -25.48
C SER A 45 -15.58 -19.26 -24.72
N HIS A 46 -15.30 -20.38 -25.39
CA HIS A 46 -15.29 -21.69 -24.74
C HIS A 46 -14.28 -21.75 -23.60
N ALA A 47 -13.07 -21.21 -23.80
CA ALA A 47 -12.04 -21.23 -22.75
C ALA A 47 -12.46 -20.43 -21.51
N ILE A 48 -13.06 -19.25 -21.69
CA ILE A 48 -13.57 -18.44 -20.58
C ILE A 48 -14.63 -19.22 -19.80
N ASP A 49 -15.63 -19.78 -20.49
CA ASP A 49 -16.75 -20.47 -19.83
C ASP A 49 -16.25 -21.68 -19.03
N ASP A 50 -15.37 -22.50 -19.61
CA ASP A 50 -14.80 -23.68 -18.93
C ASP A 50 -13.86 -23.29 -17.77
N VAL A 51 -13.05 -22.23 -17.92
CA VAL A 51 -12.25 -21.71 -16.80
C VAL A 51 -13.14 -21.18 -15.67
N LEU A 52 -14.22 -20.47 -15.97
CA LEU A 52 -15.15 -19.97 -14.95
C LEU A 52 -15.78 -21.13 -14.17
N GLN A 53 -16.27 -22.15 -14.88
CA GLN A 53 -16.83 -23.34 -14.26
C GLN A 53 -15.80 -24.04 -13.34
N ARG A 54 -14.58 -24.26 -13.81
CA ARG A 54 -13.56 -25.02 -13.07
C ARG A 54 -12.92 -24.23 -11.93
N TYR A 55 -12.64 -22.95 -12.13
CA TYR A 55 -11.81 -22.15 -11.24
C TYR A 55 -12.62 -21.23 -10.32
N VAL A 56 -13.77 -20.73 -10.79
CA VAL A 56 -14.61 -19.79 -10.04
C VAL A 56 -15.75 -20.52 -9.35
N GLU A 57 -16.54 -21.30 -10.09
CA GLU A 57 -17.71 -22.01 -9.55
C GLU A 57 -17.28 -23.22 -8.72
N ASN A 58 -16.40 -24.06 -9.26
CA ASN A 58 -15.85 -25.24 -8.56
C ASN A 58 -14.51 -24.93 -7.89
N PHE A 59 -14.45 -23.80 -7.16
CA PHE A 59 -13.24 -23.38 -6.46
C PHE A 59 -12.79 -24.40 -5.40
N ASP A 60 -11.52 -24.79 -5.48
CA ASP A 60 -10.88 -25.62 -4.46
C ASP A 60 -10.43 -24.82 -3.22
N GLU A 61 -11.25 -24.88 -2.17
CA GLU A 61 -10.99 -24.32 -0.83
C GLU A 61 -9.94 -25.11 -0.02
N GLY A 62 -9.35 -26.16 -0.60
CA GLY A 62 -8.32 -26.98 0.00
C GLY A 62 -7.07 -26.21 0.41
N LYS A 63 -6.33 -26.81 1.34
CA LYS A 63 -5.11 -26.23 1.96
C LYS A 63 -3.83 -26.46 1.15
N GLU A 64 -3.91 -27.19 0.03
CA GLU A 64 -2.75 -27.45 -0.82
C GLU A 64 -2.23 -26.17 -1.48
N ALA A 65 -0.96 -26.22 -1.89
CA ALA A 65 -0.35 -25.14 -2.65
C ALA A 65 -1.11 -24.88 -3.95
N PHE A 66 -1.19 -23.61 -4.36
CA PHE A 66 -1.96 -23.17 -5.54
C PHE A 66 -1.76 -24.04 -6.79
N GLY A 67 -0.49 -24.38 -7.11
CA GLY A 67 -0.18 -25.16 -8.32
C GLY A 67 -0.75 -26.59 -8.29
N VAL A 68 -0.85 -27.20 -7.12
CA VAL A 68 -1.45 -28.54 -6.94
C VAL A 68 -2.96 -28.46 -7.13
N LYS A 69 -3.60 -27.44 -6.54
CA LYS A 69 -5.04 -27.22 -6.71
C LYS A 69 -5.40 -26.93 -8.16
N ALA A 70 -4.62 -26.07 -8.82
CA ALA A 70 -4.78 -25.83 -10.24
C ALA A 70 -4.68 -27.13 -11.05
N LEU A 71 -3.65 -27.97 -10.82
CA LEU A 71 -3.52 -29.27 -11.51
C LEU A 71 -4.79 -30.13 -11.38
N LYS A 72 -5.34 -30.23 -10.17
CA LYS A 72 -6.57 -31.00 -9.91
C LYS A 72 -7.80 -30.40 -10.60
N GLN A 73 -8.01 -29.08 -10.48
CA GLN A 73 -9.16 -28.40 -11.08
C GLN A 73 -9.17 -28.44 -12.62
N PHE A 74 -8.00 -28.64 -13.24
CA PHE A 74 -7.83 -28.66 -14.70
C PHE A 74 -7.31 -30.00 -15.25
N GLU A 75 -7.37 -31.08 -14.47
CA GLU A 75 -6.80 -32.40 -14.84
C GLU A 75 -7.40 -32.93 -16.15
N ASP A 76 -8.72 -32.88 -16.27
CA ASP A 76 -9.50 -33.30 -17.44
C ASP A 76 -9.81 -32.14 -18.41
N ALA A 77 -9.22 -30.95 -18.17
CA ALA A 77 -9.55 -29.79 -18.97
C ALA A 77 -8.98 -29.89 -20.40
N PRO A 78 -9.75 -29.48 -21.42
CA PRO A 78 -9.28 -29.41 -22.79
C PRO A 78 -8.01 -28.56 -22.92
N ARG A 79 -7.22 -28.86 -23.95
CA ARG A 79 -6.00 -28.11 -24.26
C ARG A 79 -6.25 -26.59 -24.33
N ASN A 80 -7.31 -26.18 -25.02
CA ASN A 80 -7.72 -24.79 -25.19
C ASN A 80 -7.88 -24.08 -23.83
N THR A 81 -8.55 -24.71 -22.88
CA THR A 81 -8.76 -24.21 -21.51
C THR A 81 -7.44 -24.07 -20.75
N ARG A 82 -6.56 -25.09 -20.81
CA ARG A 82 -5.26 -25.05 -20.14
C ARG A 82 -4.35 -23.96 -20.70
N LEU A 83 -4.34 -23.77 -22.02
CA LEU A 83 -3.57 -22.70 -22.67
C LEU A 83 -4.06 -21.33 -22.21
N PHE A 84 -5.37 -21.11 -22.26
CA PHE A 84 -5.97 -19.85 -21.84
C PHE A 84 -5.65 -19.53 -20.37
N PHE A 85 -5.86 -20.49 -19.46
CA PHE A 85 -5.56 -20.29 -18.04
C PHE A 85 -4.07 -20.03 -17.77
N ALA A 86 -3.18 -20.75 -18.44
CA ALA A 86 -1.74 -20.56 -18.26
C ALA A 86 -1.26 -19.16 -18.72
N ASN A 87 -1.87 -18.59 -19.77
CA ASN A 87 -1.59 -17.21 -20.20
C ASN A 87 -2.03 -16.18 -19.15
N ILE A 88 -3.16 -16.42 -18.46
CA ILE A 88 -3.62 -15.57 -17.36
C ILE A 88 -2.67 -15.67 -16.16
N GLU A 89 -2.26 -16.88 -15.79
CA GLU A 89 -1.30 -17.11 -14.71
C GLU A 89 0.05 -16.44 -14.99
N TYR A 90 0.46 -16.45 -16.27
CA TYR A 90 1.65 -15.74 -16.73
C TYR A 90 1.51 -14.22 -16.62
N LEU A 91 0.41 -13.62 -17.11
CA LEU A 91 0.18 -12.18 -17.03
C LEU A 91 0.15 -11.68 -15.58
N TRP A 92 -0.41 -12.46 -14.66
CA TRP A 92 -0.34 -12.20 -13.22
C TRP A 92 1.11 -12.11 -12.71
N ALA A 93 2.00 -12.95 -13.21
CA ALA A 93 3.40 -12.98 -12.80
C ALA A 93 4.32 -12.03 -13.58
N LEU A 94 3.88 -11.49 -14.72
CA LEU A 94 4.70 -10.76 -15.67
C LEU A 94 5.52 -9.62 -15.01
N HIS A 95 4.82 -8.76 -14.27
CA HIS A 95 5.32 -7.48 -13.80
C HIS A 95 6.20 -7.57 -12.54
N THR A 96 6.31 -8.74 -11.91
CA THR A 96 6.95 -8.91 -10.60
C THR A 96 8.42 -9.34 -10.68
N GLU A 97 9.27 -8.70 -9.88
CA GLU A 97 10.65 -9.13 -9.59
C GLU A 97 10.71 -10.41 -8.75
N GLY A 98 9.75 -10.56 -7.82
CA GLY A 98 9.77 -11.62 -6.82
C GLY A 98 9.53 -13.03 -7.37
N ILE A 99 9.11 -13.15 -8.64
CA ILE A 99 8.91 -14.43 -9.33
C ILE A 99 10.01 -14.57 -10.38
N GLN A 100 10.84 -15.61 -10.23
CA GLN A 100 11.96 -15.86 -11.14
C GLN A 100 11.50 -16.33 -12.53
N ALA A 101 12.38 -16.21 -13.52
CA ALA A 101 12.15 -16.63 -14.90
C ALA A 101 11.68 -18.08 -14.98
N GLU A 102 12.40 -18.99 -14.30
CA GLU A 102 12.09 -20.43 -14.25
C GLU A 102 10.71 -20.66 -13.62
N LYS A 103 10.37 -19.88 -12.59
CA LYS A 103 9.06 -20.00 -11.94
C LYS A 103 7.94 -19.50 -12.84
N LYS A 104 8.13 -18.41 -13.58
CA LYS A 104 7.17 -17.94 -14.60
C LYS A 104 6.96 -19.00 -15.68
N ARG A 105 8.06 -19.59 -16.19
CA ARG A 105 8.01 -20.66 -17.19
C ARG A 105 7.34 -21.93 -16.67
N SER A 106 7.52 -22.25 -15.39
CA SER A 106 6.89 -23.42 -14.75
C SER A 106 5.36 -23.41 -14.79
N TYR A 107 4.73 -22.25 -14.98
CA TYR A 107 3.27 -22.16 -15.11
C TYR A 107 2.76 -22.75 -16.42
N ALA A 108 3.54 -22.64 -17.50
CA ALA A 108 3.26 -23.28 -18.77
C ALA A 108 3.67 -24.76 -18.76
N LEU A 109 4.87 -25.07 -18.25
CA LEU A 109 5.40 -26.44 -18.15
C LEU A 109 4.57 -27.37 -17.26
N ARG A 110 3.72 -26.81 -16.39
CA ARG A 110 2.73 -27.58 -15.63
C ARG A 110 1.79 -28.37 -16.55
N TRP A 111 1.58 -27.90 -17.78
CA TRP A 111 0.54 -28.40 -18.68
C TRP A 111 1.07 -28.94 -20.01
N PHE A 112 2.25 -28.46 -20.43
CA PHE A 112 2.80 -28.65 -21.76
C PHE A 112 4.25 -29.11 -21.70
N SER A 113 4.69 -29.77 -22.76
CA SER A 113 6.06 -30.25 -22.92
C SER A 113 7.07 -29.08 -23.03
N ASP A 114 8.34 -29.39 -22.77
CA ASP A 114 9.41 -28.38 -22.82
C ASP A 114 9.60 -27.79 -24.22
N ASP A 115 9.42 -28.61 -25.27
CA ASP A 115 9.53 -28.20 -26.67
C ASP A 115 8.36 -27.32 -27.14
N GLU A 116 7.19 -27.44 -26.53
CA GLU A 116 6.03 -26.58 -26.81
C GLU A 116 6.13 -25.20 -26.15
N VAL A 117 6.77 -25.10 -24.99
CA VAL A 117 6.80 -23.88 -24.18
C VAL A 117 7.93 -22.97 -24.65
N ARG A 118 7.66 -21.66 -24.76
CA ARG A 118 8.71 -20.67 -25.05
C ARG A 118 9.85 -20.76 -24.05
N ASP A 119 11.05 -20.47 -24.48
CA ASP A 119 12.30 -20.61 -23.70
C ASP A 119 13.21 -19.38 -23.83
N ASP A 120 12.69 -18.29 -24.41
CA ASP A 120 13.44 -17.05 -24.57
C ASP A 120 13.46 -16.19 -23.30
N ASP A 121 14.64 -15.61 -23.01
CA ASP A 121 14.90 -14.73 -21.86
C ASP A 121 14.06 -13.43 -21.91
N ALA A 122 13.60 -13.06 -23.11
CA ALA A 122 12.72 -11.91 -23.29
C ALA A 122 11.35 -12.19 -22.67
N ALA A 123 10.76 -13.36 -22.91
CA ALA A 123 9.53 -13.79 -22.26
C ALA A 123 9.73 -14.08 -20.77
N TYR A 124 10.77 -14.81 -20.38
CA TYR A 124 10.96 -15.20 -18.99
C TYR A 124 12.12 -14.46 -18.34
N PHE A 125 11.81 -13.36 -17.65
CA PHE A 125 12.78 -12.53 -16.94
C PHE A 125 12.53 -12.51 -15.43
N GLY A 126 13.61 -12.39 -14.64
CA GLY A 126 13.62 -12.50 -13.17
C GLY A 126 14.65 -11.61 -12.46
N LYS A 127 15.02 -11.99 -11.23
CA LYS A 127 15.85 -11.22 -10.30
C LYS A 127 17.19 -10.79 -10.90
N GLY A 128 17.64 -9.60 -10.52
CA GLY A 128 18.96 -9.07 -10.89
C GLY A 128 18.98 -8.18 -12.14
N GLY A 129 17.85 -8.01 -12.83
CA GLY A 129 17.70 -7.06 -13.94
C GLY A 129 16.72 -5.92 -13.62
N SER A 130 16.63 -4.92 -14.50
CA SER A 130 15.66 -3.81 -14.37
C SER A 130 14.37 -4.03 -15.17
N HIS A 131 14.15 -5.25 -15.67
CA HIS A 131 13.08 -5.55 -16.64
C HIS A 131 11.68 -5.75 -16.06
N PHE A 132 11.53 -5.73 -14.73
CA PHE A 132 10.25 -5.84 -14.03
C PHE A 132 9.68 -4.46 -13.69
N ILE A 133 8.42 -4.41 -13.26
CA ILE A 133 7.74 -3.17 -12.88
C ILE A 133 7.82 -2.95 -11.38
N ALA A 134 7.55 -3.97 -10.56
CA ALA A 134 7.59 -3.82 -9.12
C ALA A 134 7.97 -5.12 -8.41
N HIS A 135 8.30 -5.00 -7.13
CA HIS A 135 8.39 -6.12 -6.21
C HIS A 135 7.16 -6.11 -5.28
N PRO A 136 6.02 -6.70 -5.69
CA PRO A 136 4.85 -6.78 -4.84
C PRO A 136 5.15 -7.61 -3.57
N GLY A 137 4.56 -7.22 -2.45
CA GLY A 137 4.76 -7.87 -1.15
C GLY A 137 4.14 -9.27 -1.09
N GLN A 138 4.40 -9.99 0.02
CA GLN A 138 3.93 -11.36 0.23
C GLN A 138 2.42 -11.53 0.03
N TYR A 139 1.61 -10.55 0.47
CA TYR A 139 0.15 -10.58 0.29
C TYR A 139 -0.26 -10.81 -1.17
N TYR A 140 0.40 -10.16 -2.13
CA TYR A 140 0.10 -10.34 -3.56
C TYR A 140 0.28 -11.79 -4.02
N GLN A 141 1.33 -12.44 -3.52
CA GLN A 141 1.64 -13.82 -3.86
C GLN A 141 0.70 -14.81 -3.18
N THR A 142 0.33 -14.55 -1.92
CA THR A 142 -0.61 -15.40 -1.16
C THR A 142 -2.06 -15.20 -1.58
N ASN A 143 -2.41 -14.02 -2.09
CA ASN A 143 -3.73 -13.66 -2.61
C ASN A 143 -3.95 -14.11 -4.07
N LYS A 144 -3.04 -14.92 -4.63
CA LYS A 144 -3.00 -15.29 -6.05
C LYS A 144 -4.35 -15.70 -6.62
N TYR A 145 -5.14 -16.48 -5.87
CA TYR A 145 -6.45 -16.92 -6.34
C TYR A 145 -7.35 -15.74 -6.75
N TYR A 146 -7.48 -14.76 -5.85
CA TYR A 146 -8.30 -13.57 -6.07
C TYR A 146 -7.68 -12.61 -7.09
N GLU A 147 -6.35 -12.52 -7.16
CA GLU A 147 -5.65 -11.75 -8.20
C GLU A 147 -5.96 -12.31 -9.61
N ILE A 148 -5.94 -13.64 -9.78
CA ILE A 148 -6.28 -14.31 -11.04
C ILE A 148 -7.77 -14.14 -11.37
N ARG A 149 -8.66 -14.21 -10.38
CA ARG A 149 -10.09 -13.93 -10.59
C ARG A 149 -10.35 -12.50 -11.03
N ALA A 150 -9.66 -11.55 -10.42
CA ALA A 150 -9.74 -10.14 -10.81
C ALA A 150 -9.27 -9.94 -12.26
N LEU A 151 -8.18 -10.61 -12.64
CA LEU A 151 -7.67 -10.58 -14.01
C LEU A 151 -8.64 -11.24 -15.00
N LEU A 152 -9.22 -12.40 -14.65
CA LEU A 152 -10.26 -13.08 -15.43
C LEU A 152 -11.46 -12.16 -15.69
N ARG A 153 -11.95 -11.45 -14.67
CA ARG A 153 -13.04 -10.48 -14.82
C ARG A 153 -12.71 -9.44 -15.90
N ILE A 154 -11.54 -8.80 -15.79
CA ILE A 154 -11.10 -7.77 -16.73
C ILE A 154 -10.97 -8.34 -18.15
N LEU A 155 -10.29 -9.48 -18.30
CA LEU A 155 -10.07 -10.10 -19.60
C LEU A 155 -11.37 -10.56 -20.25
N SER A 156 -12.31 -11.12 -19.49
CA SER A 156 -13.64 -11.46 -20.02
C SER A 156 -14.37 -10.23 -20.55
N MET A 157 -14.34 -9.10 -19.83
CA MET A 157 -14.95 -7.86 -20.31
C MET A 157 -14.28 -7.32 -21.57
N VAL A 158 -12.97 -7.52 -21.71
CA VAL A 158 -12.19 -7.14 -22.90
C VAL A 158 -12.53 -8.03 -24.09
N PHE A 159 -12.61 -9.35 -23.91
CA PHE A 159 -12.94 -10.29 -24.97
C PHE A 159 -14.41 -10.21 -25.41
N ASP A 160 -15.31 -9.84 -24.51
CA ASP A 160 -16.73 -9.59 -24.83
C ASP A 160 -16.93 -8.26 -25.59
N ASP A 161 -15.92 -7.38 -25.61
CA ASP A 161 -15.97 -6.08 -26.28
C ASP A 161 -15.51 -6.19 -27.75
N SER A 162 -16.46 -6.49 -28.63
CA SER A 162 -16.19 -6.63 -30.07
C SER A 162 -15.76 -5.33 -30.76
N SER A 163 -15.79 -4.18 -30.08
CA SER A 163 -15.39 -2.89 -30.65
C SER A 163 -13.87 -2.70 -30.71
N LEU A 164 -13.12 -3.43 -29.88
CA LEU A 164 -11.66 -3.34 -29.81
C LEU A 164 -11.01 -3.95 -31.06
N LYS A 165 -10.06 -3.24 -31.68
CA LYS A 165 -9.38 -3.69 -32.92
C LYS A 165 -7.87 -3.53 -32.90
N SER A 166 -7.36 -2.54 -32.17
CA SER A 166 -5.95 -2.18 -32.18
C SER A 166 -5.31 -2.38 -30.80
N PRO A 167 -3.98 -2.57 -30.72
CA PRO A 167 -3.28 -2.65 -29.43
C PRO A 167 -3.56 -1.48 -28.49
N GLU A 168 -3.88 -0.31 -29.04
CA GLU A 168 -4.21 0.88 -28.27
C GLU A 168 -5.63 0.82 -27.69
N ASP A 169 -6.62 0.35 -28.44
CA ASP A 169 -7.98 0.13 -27.92
C ASP A 169 -7.95 -0.82 -26.73
N PHE A 170 -7.20 -1.93 -26.86
CA PHE A 170 -7.03 -2.90 -25.78
C PHE A 170 -6.33 -2.28 -24.56
N ARG A 171 -5.27 -1.49 -24.74
CA ARG A 171 -4.60 -0.77 -23.65
C ARG A 171 -5.55 0.18 -22.92
N GLN A 172 -6.30 1.00 -23.66
CA GLN A 172 -7.22 1.96 -23.07
C GLN A 172 -8.37 1.27 -22.33
N ARG A 173 -8.90 0.17 -22.87
CA ARG A 173 -9.94 -0.62 -22.21
C ARG A 173 -9.43 -1.28 -20.94
N LEU A 174 -8.25 -1.89 -20.98
CA LEU A 174 -7.59 -2.49 -19.80
C LEU A 174 -7.30 -1.43 -18.72
N GLU A 175 -6.78 -0.25 -19.11
CA GLU A 175 -6.54 0.88 -18.22
C GLU A 175 -7.84 1.30 -17.51
N SER A 176 -8.89 1.55 -18.29
CA SER A 176 -10.18 2.04 -17.78
C SER A 176 -10.83 1.06 -16.80
N LEU A 177 -10.92 -0.22 -17.18
CA LEU A 177 -11.52 -1.26 -16.33
C LEU A 177 -10.70 -1.50 -15.06
N SER A 178 -9.37 -1.46 -15.15
CA SER A 178 -8.49 -1.62 -13.99
C SER A 178 -8.55 -0.41 -13.06
N TYR A 179 -8.67 0.79 -13.60
CA TYR A 179 -8.86 2.01 -12.82
C TYR A 179 -10.20 1.99 -12.06
N GLU A 180 -11.30 1.63 -12.74
CA GLU A 180 -12.61 1.46 -12.11
C GLU A 180 -12.55 0.41 -10.99
N ALA A 181 -11.82 -0.69 -11.20
CA ALA A 181 -11.66 -1.72 -10.18
C ALA A 181 -10.85 -1.28 -8.95
N LEU A 182 -9.99 -0.26 -9.07
CA LEU A 182 -9.20 0.28 -7.96
C LEU A 182 -9.93 1.37 -7.17
N HIS A 183 -10.65 2.24 -7.88
CA HIS A 183 -11.12 3.51 -7.32
C HIS A 183 -12.63 3.74 -7.47
N GLY A 184 -13.31 2.93 -8.27
CA GLY A 184 -14.73 3.03 -8.55
C GLY A 184 -15.55 1.92 -7.89
N SER A 185 -16.71 1.67 -8.48
CA SER A 185 -17.67 0.63 -8.07
C SER A 185 -17.78 -0.39 -9.20
N PRO A 186 -16.78 -1.28 -9.37
CA PRO A 186 -16.70 -2.18 -10.51
C PRO A 186 -17.91 -3.12 -10.55
N GLN A 187 -18.58 -3.16 -11.69
CA GLN A 187 -19.72 -4.06 -11.88
C GLN A 187 -19.27 -5.53 -11.86
N PRO A 188 -20.05 -6.46 -11.27
CA PRO A 188 -19.82 -7.88 -11.45
C PRO A 188 -19.84 -8.25 -12.94
N HIS A 189 -19.01 -9.19 -13.36
CA HIS A 189 -19.02 -9.69 -14.74
C HIS A 189 -18.82 -11.21 -14.73
N ARG A 190 -19.66 -11.93 -15.49
CA ARG A 190 -19.65 -13.41 -15.58
C ARG A 190 -19.50 -14.11 -14.22
N GLY A 191 -20.32 -13.72 -13.24
CA GLY A 191 -20.31 -14.29 -11.89
C GLY A 191 -19.13 -13.87 -10.99
N ILE A 192 -18.20 -13.04 -11.48
CA ILE A 192 -17.08 -12.54 -10.70
C ILE A 192 -17.40 -11.17 -10.09
N THR A 193 -17.47 -11.12 -8.77
CA THR A 193 -17.55 -9.88 -7.98
C THR A 193 -16.21 -9.62 -7.30
N LEU A 194 -15.76 -8.36 -7.33
CA LEU A 194 -14.58 -7.91 -6.59
C LEU A 194 -14.98 -7.54 -5.16
N LYS A 195 -14.48 -8.27 -4.17
CA LYS A 195 -14.72 -7.98 -2.74
C LYS A 195 -13.56 -7.22 -2.11
N ASP A 196 -12.35 -7.49 -2.57
CA ASP A 196 -11.11 -6.97 -1.98
C ASP A 196 -10.20 -6.33 -3.04
N TYR A 197 -9.23 -5.57 -2.55
CA TYR A 197 -8.19 -4.97 -3.39
C TYR A 197 -7.31 -6.06 -4.01
N CYS A 198 -7.18 -6.02 -5.33
CA CYS A 198 -6.26 -6.86 -6.09
C CYS A 198 -5.16 -5.98 -6.71
N GLY A 199 -3.90 -6.28 -6.40
CA GLY A 199 -2.75 -5.52 -6.88
C GLY A 199 -2.56 -5.60 -8.39
N ILE A 200 -3.13 -6.62 -9.06
CA ILE A 200 -3.02 -6.77 -10.51
C ILE A 200 -3.60 -5.57 -11.25
N HIS A 201 -4.67 -4.94 -10.75
CA HIS A 201 -5.22 -3.75 -11.37
C HIS A 201 -4.23 -2.58 -11.34
N ALA A 202 -3.49 -2.42 -10.24
CA ALA A 202 -2.43 -1.40 -10.13
C ALA A 202 -1.26 -1.68 -11.09
N ALA A 203 -0.92 -2.95 -11.30
CA ALA A 203 0.07 -3.34 -12.30
C ALA A 203 -0.42 -3.06 -13.72
N LEU A 204 -1.68 -3.38 -14.05
CA LEU A 204 -2.28 -3.19 -15.37
C LEU A 204 -2.38 -1.72 -15.76
N ILE A 205 -2.85 -0.82 -14.88
CA ILE A 205 -2.92 0.61 -15.22
C ILE A 205 -1.53 1.17 -15.55
N HIS A 206 -0.49 0.74 -14.82
CA HIS A 206 0.87 1.20 -15.08
C HIS A 206 1.46 0.56 -16.35
N LEU A 207 1.18 -0.72 -16.62
CA LEU A 207 1.56 -1.39 -17.86
C LEU A 207 0.94 -0.72 -19.10
N CYS A 208 -0.33 -0.28 -18.99
CA CYS A 208 -1.04 0.38 -20.07
C CYS A 208 -0.58 1.83 -20.26
N ASN A 209 -0.28 2.55 -19.17
CA ASN A 209 0.04 3.97 -19.21
C ASN A 209 1.06 4.40 -18.12
N PRO A 210 2.35 4.07 -18.31
CA PRO A 210 3.37 4.24 -17.27
C PRO A 210 3.75 5.70 -16.99
N ASP A 211 3.46 6.64 -17.90
CA ASP A 211 3.70 8.08 -17.70
C ASP A 211 2.56 8.77 -16.91
N LYS A 212 1.42 8.09 -16.79
CA LYS A 212 0.26 8.58 -16.05
C LYS A 212 0.21 8.05 -14.62
N TYR A 213 0.58 6.80 -14.40
CA TYR A 213 0.41 6.12 -13.11
C TYR A 213 1.74 5.75 -12.47
N GLU A 214 1.80 5.87 -11.15
CA GLU A 214 2.97 5.44 -10.40
C GLU A 214 3.02 3.93 -10.22
N VAL A 215 4.24 3.40 -10.16
CA VAL A 215 4.52 1.98 -10.01
C VAL A 215 4.38 1.49 -8.56
N ILE A 216 3.20 1.68 -7.99
CA ILE A 216 2.90 1.31 -6.60
C ILE A 216 1.79 0.27 -6.63
N ILE A 217 2.13 -1.01 -6.46
CA ILE A 217 1.15 -2.11 -6.45
C ILE A 217 0.45 -2.28 -5.09
N SER A 218 1.13 -1.95 -4.00
CA SER A 218 0.57 -2.16 -2.65
C SER A 218 -0.45 -1.08 -2.29
N LYS A 219 -1.67 -1.50 -1.92
CA LYS A 219 -2.71 -0.62 -1.35
C LYS A 219 -2.19 0.19 -0.17
N ASN A 220 -1.44 -0.46 0.72
CA ASN A 220 -0.94 0.18 1.94
C ASN A 220 0.17 1.18 1.64
N HIS A 221 1.04 0.90 0.65
CA HIS A 221 2.05 1.87 0.23
C HIS A 221 1.39 3.11 -0.39
N ARG A 222 0.40 2.94 -1.27
CA ARG A 222 -0.38 4.06 -1.83
C ARG A 222 -0.98 4.94 -0.73
N LYS A 223 -1.68 4.32 0.23
CA LYS A 223 -2.27 5.02 1.37
C LYS A 223 -1.22 5.75 2.22
N SER A 224 -0.09 5.11 2.49
CA SER A 224 0.97 5.68 3.31
C SER A 224 1.60 6.90 2.65
N ILE A 225 1.94 6.79 1.36
CA ILE A 225 2.48 7.92 0.57
C ILE A 225 1.48 9.08 0.56
N LEU A 226 0.22 8.82 0.22
CA LEU A 226 -0.83 9.84 0.17
C LEU A 226 -1.06 10.52 1.52
N ARG A 227 -0.98 9.78 2.62
CA ARG A 227 -1.13 10.32 3.97
C ARG A 227 0.09 11.15 4.37
N VAL A 228 1.29 10.61 4.26
CA VAL A 228 2.52 11.27 4.71
C VAL A 228 2.75 12.57 3.96
N PHE A 229 2.51 12.56 2.65
CA PHE A 229 2.68 13.73 1.79
C PHE A 229 1.38 14.48 1.52
N SER A 230 0.34 14.31 2.35
CA SER A 230 -0.94 14.98 2.13
C SER A 230 -0.82 16.51 2.12
N HIS A 231 0.09 17.04 2.95
CA HIS A 231 0.41 18.46 3.07
C HIS A 231 1.12 19.03 1.83
N ILE A 232 1.72 18.18 0.99
CA ILE A 232 2.38 18.59 -0.26
C ILE A 232 1.35 18.86 -1.35
N VAL A 233 0.12 18.40 -1.19
CA VAL A 233 -0.96 18.47 -2.18
C VAL A 233 -2.28 18.89 -1.51
N ASP A 234 -2.19 19.81 -0.55
CA ASP A 234 -3.32 20.37 0.19
C ASP A 234 -4.13 21.38 -0.62
N ASP A 235 -3.52 21.95 -1.65
CA ASP A 235 -4.14 22.81 -2.65
C ASP A 235 -5.02 22.05 -3.66
N LEU A 236 -4.90 20.72 -3.73
CA LEU A 236 -5.82 19.90 -4.51
C LEU A 236 -7.15 19.71 -3.76
N PRO A 237 -8.29 19.73 -4.48
CA PRO A 237 -9.59 19.32 -3.93
C PRO A 237 -9.49 17.97 -3.21
N LYS A 238 -10.16 17.83 -2.06
CA LYS A 238 -10.09 16.61 -1.23
C LYS A 238 -10.62 15.37 -1.94
N ASP A 239 -11.53 15.55 -2.88
CA ASP A 239 -12.14 14.56 -3.76
C ASP A 239 -11.32 14.27 -5.03
N SER A 240 -10.16 14.90 -5.20
CA SER A 240 -9.26 14.60 -6.32
C SER A 240 -8.86 13.13 -6.32
N CYS A 241 -8.83 12.54 -7.52
CA CYS A 241 -8.42 11.16 -7.74
C CYS A 241 -7.07 10.83 -7.06
N PRO A 242 -6.94 9.67 -6.38
CA PRO A 242 -5.69 9.24 -5.75
C PRO A 242 -4.47 9.21 -6.67
N GLU A 243 -4.63 8.82 -7.94
CA GLU A 243 -3.52 8.77 -8.92
C GLU A 243 -3.02 10.17 -9.28
N ALA A 244 -3.92 11.13 -9.43
CA ALA A 244 -3.55 12.53 -9.67
C ALA A 244 -2.78 13.11 -8.47
N ARG A 245 -3.19 12.76 -7.24
CA ARG A 245 -2.48 13.15 -6.02
C ARG A 245 -1.08 12.54 -5.96
N LEU A 246 -0.94 11.23 -6.24
CA LEU A 246 0.36 10.55 -6.29
C LEU A 246 1.30 11.19 -7.31
N LYS A 247 0.80 11.47 -8.52
CA LYS A 247 1.56 12.14 -9.58
C LYS A 247 2.03 13.52 -9.15
N LEU A 248 1.16 14.33 -8.54
CA LEU A 248 1.53 15.67 -8.10
C LEU A 248 2.53 15.65 -6.93
N ILE A 249 2.38 14.71 -5.98
CA ILE A 249 3.38 14.48 -4.92
C ILE A 249 4.74 14.20 -5.55
N ARG A 250 4.80 13.31 -6.54
CA ARG A 250 6.05 13.03 -7.27
C ARG A 250 6.61 14.31 -7.89
N GLU A 251 5.81 15.03 -8.67
CA GLU A 251 6.27 16.25 -9.37
C GLU A 251 6.85 17.30 -8.42
N ARG A 252 6.27 17.47 -7.23
CA ARG A 252 6.74 18.44 -6.23
C ARG A 252 8.00 17.96 -5.49
N LEU A 253 8.15 16.67 -5.27
CA LEU A 253 9.29 16.09 -4.56
C LEU A 253 10.48 15.76 -5.47
N TYR A 254 10.26 15.54 -6.76
CA TYR A 254 11.27 15.06 -7.70
C TYR A 254 12.59 15.87 -7.76
N PRO A 255 12.58 17.21 -7.65
CA PRO A 255 13.82 17.99 -7.66
C PRO A 255 14.70 17.79 -6.42
N GLN A 256 14.08 17.44 -5.28
CA GLN A 256 14.75 17.41 -3.98
C GLN A 256 15.15 15.98 -3.54
N TYR A 257 14.38 14.98 -3.98
CA TYR A 257 14.53 13.59 -3.56
C TYR A 257 14.83 12.66 -4.73
N GLY A 258 15.13 11.40 -4.42
CA GLY A 258 15.46 10.37 -5.38
C GLY A 258 16.83 10.56 -5.99
N ASN A 259 17.77 11.20 -5.28
CA ASN A 259 19.12 11.41 -5.79
C ASN A 259 19.87 10.08 -5.81
N THR A 260 19.89 9.45 -6.97
CA THR A 260 20.62 8.21 -7.24
C THR A 260 21.60 8.45 -8.39
N SER A 261 22.64 7.61 -8.48
CA SER A 261 23.53 7.56 -9.65
C SER A 261 22.86 6.95 -10.89
N GLU A 262 21.59 6.52 -10.79
CA GLU A 262 20.83 5.84 -11.85
C GLU A 262 19.57 6.64 -12.22
N PRO A 263 19.64 7.60 -13.18
CA PRO A 263 18.52 8.46 -13.56
C PRO A 263 17.26 7.68 -14.00
N HIS A 264 17.45 6.55 -14.69
CA HIS A 264 16.36 5.67 -15.09
C HIS A 264 15.64 5.07 -13.88
N ARG A 265 16.39 4.69 -12.84
CA ARG A 265 15.85 4.16 -11.59
C ARG A 265 15.04 5.22 -10.86
N LYS A 266 15.56 6.46 -10.76
CA LYS A 266 14.85 7.60 -10.18
C LYS A 266 13.51 7.83 -10.88
N TYR A 267 13.51 7.82 -12.21
CA TYR A 267 12.28 8.02 -12.98
C TYR A 267 11.29 6.86 -12.82
N ARG A 268 11.75 5.61 -12.74
CA ARG A 268 10.83 4.47 -12.63
C ARG A 268 10.31 4.28 -11.22
N TRP A 269 11.18 4.30 -10.22
CA TRP A 269 10.86 3.91 -8.85
C TRP A 269 11.05 5.05 -7.85
N PHE A 270 10.60 6.25 -8.20
CA PHE A 270 10.79 7.46 -7.42
C PHE A 270 10.47 7.29 -5.92
N PHE A 271 9.27 6.79 -5.60
CA PHE A 271 8.85 6.56 -4.20
C PHE A 271 9.66 5.51 -3.46
N TYR A 272 10.37 4.63 -4.17
CA TYR A 272 11.21 3.58 -3.58
C TYR A 272 12.70 3.92 -3.59
N SER A 273 13.06 5.17 -3.91
CA SER A 273 14.42 5.68 -3.77
C SER A 273 14.90 5.65 -2.31
N GLU A 274 16.22 5.56 -2.12
CA GLU A 274 16.82 5.29 -0.81
C GLU A 274 16.59 6.41 0.21
N ASP A 275 16.46 7.65 -0.26
CA ASP A 275 16.22 8.85 0.54
C ASP A 275 14.73 9.10 0.79
N LEU A 276 13.85 8.74 -0.16
CA LEU A 276 12.42 8.99 -0.02
C LEU A 276 11.67 7.82 0.67
N ARG A 277 12.07 6.58 0.39
CA ARG A 277 11.39 5.38 0.91
C ARG A 277 11.32 5.36 2.45
N PRO A 278 12.38 5.67 3.21
CA PRO A 278 12.32 5.65 4.67
C PRO A 278 11.32 6.66 5.26
N ILE A 279 11.01 7.74 4.54
CA ILE A 279 10.11 8.80 5.02
C ILE A 279 8.67 8.32 5.14
N TRP A 280 8.21 7.52 4.18
CA TRP A 280 6.83 7.00 4.17
C TRP A 280 6.73 5.52 4.53
N MET A 281 7.86 4.82 4.60
CA MET A 281 7.95 3.39 4.89
C MET A 281 8.95 3.12 6.02
N THR A 282 8.47 3.13 7.26
CA THR A 282 9.25 2.67 8.42
C THR A 282 9.41 1.15 8.39
N LYS A 283 10.66 0.67 8.46
CA LYS A 283 10.93 -0.74 8.76
C LYS A 283 10.92 -0.93 10.28
N THR A 284 10.02 -1.78 10.75
CA THR A 284 10.20 -2.52 12.01
C THR A 284 9.88 -3.99 11.73
N LYS A 285 10.45 -4.93 12.50
CA LYS A 285 10.61 -6.36 12.18
C LYS A 285 9.36 -7.04 11.59
N VAL A 286 9.62 -8.05 10.75
CA VAL A 286 8.69 -8.91 10.00
C VAL A 286 7.30 -9.03 10.67
N GLY A 287 6.27 -8.49 10.02
CA GLY A 287 4.88 -8.81 10.31
C GLY A 287 3.94 -7.64 10.52
N GLU A 288 4.43 -6.45 10.91
CA GLU A 288 3.57 -5.30 11.18
C GLU A 288 4.00 -4.07 10.36
N GLN A 289 3.14 -3.63 9.44
CA GLN A 289 3.26 -2.31 8.82
C GLN A 289 2.79 -1.26 9.82
N THR A 290 3.70 -0.79 10.67
CA THR A 290 3.44 0.36 11.53
C THR A 290 3.95 1.64 10.86
N GLU A 291 2.97 2.30 10.24
CA GLU A 291 2.89 3.67 9.74
C GLU A 291 3.88 4.65 10.40
N ALA A 292 4.82 5.18 9.62
CA ALA A 292 5.48 6.43 9.96
C ALA A 292 4.56 7.57 9.53
N SER A 293 3.91 8.17 10.51
CA SER A 293 3.32 9.50 10.40
C SER A 293 3.80 10.24 11.63
N ILE A 294 4.15 11.52 11.49
CA ILE A 294 4.41 12.40 12.64
C ILE A 294 3.23 12.35 13.63
N ALA A 295 2.00 12.12 13.15
CA ALA A 295 0.83 11.94 14.00
C ALA A 295 0.79 10.62 14.78
N ASP A 296 1.45 9.56 14.29
CA ASP A 296 1.52 8.25 14.96
C ASP A 296 2.70 8.18 15.93
N GLU A 297 3.81 8.85 15.62
CA GLU A 297 4.95 9.06 16.54
C GLU A 297 4.52 9.84 17.80
N ILE A 298 3.79 10.94 17.60
CA ILE A 298 3.14 11.70 18.68
C ILE A 298 2.14 10.83 19.47
N GLY A 299 1.56 9.79 18.85
CA GLY A 299 0.66 8.84 19.48
C GLY A 299 1.36 7.76 20.32
N ARG A 300 2.54 7.29 19.89
CA ARG A 300 3.33 6.24 20.58
C ARG A 300 4.15 6.77 21.76
N GLU A 301 4.63 8.01 21.69
CA GLU A 301 5.29 8.66 22.85
C GLU A 301 4.37 8.77 24.07
N VAL A 302 3.05 8.75 23.88
CA VAL A 302 2.05 8.77 24.96
C VAL A 302 1.85 7.40 25.64
N GLY A 303 2.53 6.36 25.18
CA GLY A 303 2.26 4.96 25.53
C GLY A 303 3.44 4.13 26.06
N PHE A 304 4.62 4.72 26.34
CA PHE A 304 5.72 3.94 26.91
C PHE A 304 5.57 3.70 28.42
N THR A 305 5.76 2.44 28.83
CA THR A 305 6.00 2.03 30.21
C THR A 305 7.48 1.70 30.36
N ASP A 306 8.10 2.18 31.43
CA ASP A 306 9.49 1.93 31.78
C ASP A 306 9.65 0.47 32.28
N LEU A 307 10.58 -0.29 31.69
CA LEU A 307 10.83 -1.70 32.02
C LEU A 307 12.23 -1.94 32.64
N GLY A 308 12.99 -0.90 32.98
CA GLY A 308 14.34 -1.09 33.53
C GLY A 308 15.32 -1.72 32.53
N GLU A 309 16.44 -2.26 33.03
CA GLU A 309 17.67 -2.54 32.25
C GLU A 309 17.67 -3.85 31.42
N GLU A 310 16.56 -4.59 31.32
CA GLU A 310 16.46 -5.77 30.43
C GLU A 310 15.56 -5.50 29.20
N GLU A 311 16.19 -5.44 28.01
CA GLU A 311 15.50 -5.32 26.72
C GLU A 311 15.23 -6.70 26.08
N GLY A 312 14.03 -6.91 25.52
CA GLY A 312 13.73 -8.06 24.64
C GLY A 312 12.75 -9.12 25.16
N ALA A 313 12.10 -8.92 26.31
CA ALA A 313 11.11 -9.86 26.81
C ALA A 313 9.80 -9.86 25.98
N LEU A 314 9.26 -11.05 25.70
CA LEU A 314 7.93 -11.22 25.11
C LEU A 314 6.87 -10.68 26.08
N LYS A 315 6.04 -9.74 25.62
CA LYS A 315 4.94 -9.19 26.42
C LYS A 315 3.61 -9.66 25.83
N GLU A 316 2.92 -10.52 26.58
CA GLU A 316 1.51 -10.82 26.33
C GLU A 316 0.69 -9.61 26.78
N VAL A 317 -0.23 -9.08 25.95
CA VAL A 317 -1.05 -7.93 26.35
C VAL A 317 -2.52 -8.12 26.01
N ASN A 318 -3.27 -8.57 27.02
CA ASN A 318 -4.68 -8.21 27.21
C ASN A 318 -4.71 -7.00 28.17
N GLY A 319 -5.36 -5.90 27.79
CA GLY A 319 -5.35 -4.70 28.63
C GLY A 319 -6.55 -3.78 28.45
N TYR A 320 -7.08 -3.28 29.57
CA TYR A 320 -8.13 -2.27 29.61
C TYR A 320 -7.55 -0.86 29.43
N ARG A 321 -8.19 -0.03 28.59
CA ARG A 321 -7.79 1.36 28.35
C ARG A 321 -8.52 2.32 29.28
N ILE A 322 -7.77 3.19 29.97
CA ILE A 322 -8.35 4.25 30.82
C ILE A 322 -9.02 5.31 29.94
N GLN A 323 -10.33 5.50 30.11
CA GLN A 323 -11.10 6.52 29.38
C GLN A 323 -10.99 7.90 30.05
N ARG A 324 -10.83 8.96 29.25
CA ARG A 324 -10.77 10.36 29.70
C ARG A 324 -12.01 11.12 29.23
N SER A 325 -12.53 12.04 30.06
CA SER A 325 -13.70 12.85 29.69
C SER A 325 -13.32 14.00 28.76
N ALA A 326 -13.73 13.92 27.48
CA ALA A 326 -13.54 14.98 26.49
C ALA A 326 -14.19 16.30 26.93
N LYS A 327 -15.34 16.23 27.63
CA LYS A 327 -16.06 17.39 28.17
C LYS A 327 -15.19 18.18 29.16
N LYS A 328 -14.52 17.49 30.09
CA LYS A 328 -13.67 18.14 31.11
C LYS A 328 -12.42 18.77 30.50
N ALA A 329 -11.83 18.13 29.50
CA ALA A 329 -10.70 18.71 28.77
C ALA A 329 -11.10 20.01 28.03
N ALA A 330 -12.27 20.02 27.38
CA ALA A 330 -12.78 21.22 26.72
C ALA A 330 -13.09 22.36 27.72
N GLU A 331 -13.70 22.04 28.87
CA GLU A 331 -13.98 23.00 29.94
C GLU A 331 -12.69 23.62 30.52
N ALA A 332 -11.63 22.83 30.73
CA ALA A 332 -10.34 23.33 31.20
C ALA A 332 -9.67 24.25 30.17
N LYS A 333 -9.67 23.87 28.89
CA LYS A 333 -9.16 24.72 27.78
C LYS A 333 -9.93 26.04 27.68
N LYS A 334 -11.25 26.01 27.89
CA LYS A 334 -12.07 27.23 27.90
C LYS A 334 -11.75 28.13 29.11
N ARG A 335 -11.62 27.56 30.31
CA ARG A 335 -11.26 28.30 31.54
C ARG A 335 -9.96 29.08 31.37
N ASP A 336 -8.96 28.44 30.79
CA ASP A 336 -7.60 29.00 30.67
C ASP A 336 -7.39 29.76 29.35
N ASN A 337 -8.48 30.13 28.66
CA ASN A 337 -8.49 30.82 27.37
C ASN A 337 -7.53 30.21 26.33
N HIS A 338 -7.49 28.88 26.27
CA HIS A 338 -6.61 28.09 25.41
C HIS A 338 -5.14 28.53 25.47
N SER A 339 -4.68 28.96 26.64
CA SER A 339 -3.33 29.46 26.86
C SER A 339 -2.62 28.60 27.90
N CYS A 340 -1.30 28.52 27.81
CA CYS A 340 -0.48 27.86 28.82
C CYS A 340 -0.57 28.66 30.12
N VAL A 341 -1.02 28.06 31.22
CA VAL A 341 -1.12 28.78 32.49
C VAL A 341 0.25 29.12 33.08
N ALA A 342 1.29 28.35 32.74
CA ALA A 342 2.67 28.53 33.23
C ALA A 342 3.44 29.62 32.48
N CYS A 343 3.46 29.58 31.14
CA CYS A 343 4.27 30.50 30.31
C CYS A 343 3.47 31.49 29.47
N LYS A 344 2.13 31.47 29.57
CA LYS A 344 1.19 32.31 28.82
C LYS A 344 1.20 32.13 27.30
N PHE A 345 1.93 31.13 26.79
CA PHE A 345 1.90 30.76 25.37
C PHE A 345 0.47 30.53 24.87
N HIS A 346 0.13 31.18 23.76
CA HIS A 346 -1.15 31.04 23.07
C HIS A 346 -0.90 30.92 21.56
N PHE A 347 -1.56 29.96 20.91
CA PHE A 347 -1.51 29.84 19.46
C PHE A 347 -2.85 29.33 18.92
N HIS A 348 -3.63 30.25 18.34
CA HIS A 348 -4.85 29.98 17.57
C HIS A 348 -5.80 28.93 18.18
N LYS A 349 -5.83 28.83 19.53
CA LYS A 349 -6.59 27.84 20.31
C LYS A 349 -6.24 26.36 20.10
N GLN A 350 -5.14 26.01 19.43
CA GLN A 350 -4.89 24.63 18.98
C GLN A 350 -3.80 23.88 19.76
N ILE A 351 -2.82 24.57 20.35
CA ILE A 351 -1.56 23.92 20.77
C ILE A 351 -1.49 23.56 22.27
N VAL A 352 -2.48 23.92 23.09
CA VAL A 352 -2.44 23.62 24.54
C VAL A 352 -3.05 22.26 24.90
N HIS A 353 -2.37 21.54 25.78
CA HIS A 353 -2.73 20.24 26.31
C HIS A 353 -3.29 20.36 27.74
N VAL A 354 -4.18 19.45 28.11
CA VAL A 354 -4.74 19.38 29.47
C VAL A 354 -3.95 18.35 30.27
N HIS A 355 -3.34 18.82 31.35
CA HIS A 355 -2.55 18.04 32.28
C HIS A 355 -3.35 17.74 33.54
N HIS A 356 -3.23 16.51 34.07
CA HIS A 356 -3.80 16.16 35.38
C HIS A 356 -2.71 16.37 36.43
N LEU A 357 -2.99 17.19 37.45
CA LEU A 357 -2.07 17.40 38.57
C LEU A 357 -1.83 16.09 39.33
N ASP A 358 -2.88 15.29 39.51
CA ASP A 358 -2.83 13.93 40.03
C ASP A 358 -3.01 12.91 38.88
N PRO A 359 -1.95 12.21 38.44
CA PRO A 359 -1.98 11.33 37.28
C PRO A 359 -2.99 10.19 37.40
N LEU A 360 -3.84 10.01 36.37
CA LEU A 360 -4.88 8.96 36.37
C LEU A 360 -4.32 7.53 36.47
N ALA A 361 -3.09 7.31 35.99
CA ALA A 361 -2.43 6.00 36.03
C ALA A 361 -2.00 5.59 37.44
N GLU A 362 -1.86 6.55 38.36
CA GLU A 362 -1.46 6.30 39.76
C GLU A 362 -2.67 6.10 40.69
N ARG A 363 -3.89 6.24 40.18
CA ARG A 363 -5.10 6.11 41.00
C ARG A 363 -5.42 4.64 41.25
N THR A 364 -5.57 4.28 42.52
CA THR A 364 -6.02 2.95 42.93
C THR A 364 -7.50 2.70 42.61
N HIS A 365 -8.33 3.75 42.56
CA HIS A 365 -9.75 3.67 42.22
C HIS A 365 -10.22 4.82 41.31
N PRO A 366 -11.23 4.61 40.44
CA PRO A 366 -11.84 5.68 39.66
C PRO A 366 -12.42 6.77 40.55
N ARG A 367 -11.90 7.99 40.41
CA ARG A 367 -12.41 9.20 41.08
C ARG A 367 -12.87 10.22 40.04
N LYS A 368 -13.91 10.97 40.38
CA LYS A 368 -14.40 12.09 39.57
C LYS A 368 -13.32 13.19 39.49
N THR A 369 -12.82 13.42 38.28
CA THR A 369 -11.93 14.56 37.97
C THR A 369 -12.73 15.85 37.91
N THR A 370 -12.28 16.86 38.63
CA THR A 370 -12.80 18.23 38.65
C THR A 370 -11.89 19.16 37.85
N LEU A 371 -12.33 20.39 37.59
CA LEU A 371 -11.46 21.36 36.89
C LEU A 371 -10.25 21.78 37.73
N ALA A 372 -10.34 21.74 39.06
CA ALA A 372 -9.22 22.06 39.94
C ALA A 372 -8.06 21.07 39.79
N ASP A 373 -8.36 19.83 39.38
CA ASP A 373 -7.37 18.78 39.16
C ASP A 373 -6.63 18.92 37.81
N LEU A 374 -7.01 19.93 37.00
CA LEU A 374 -6.56 20.10 35.62
C LEU A 374 -5.92 21.47 35.41
N ILE A 375 -4.86 21.50 34.60
CA ILE A 375 -4.23 22.73 34.10
C ILE A 375 -3.95 22.63 32.60
N THR A 376 -3.96 23.76 31.88
CA THR A 376 -3.55 23.79 30.47
C THR A 376 -2.10 24.22 30.30
N LEU A 377 -1.33 23.41 29.59
CA LEU A 377 0.09 23.66 29.33
C LEU A 377 0.38 23.58 27.83
N CYS A 378 1.36 24.34 27.34
CA CYS A 378 1.91 24.12 25.99
C CYS A 378 2.74 22.82 25.97
N PRO A 379 3.11 22.27 24.79
CA PRO A 379 3.83 21.00 24.70
C PRO A 379 5.11 20.98 25.56
N ASN A 380 5.87 22.07 25.55
CA ASN A 380 7.12 22.17 26.31
C ASN A 380 6.87 22.19 27.83
N CYS A 381 5.97 23.06 28.31
CA CYS A 381 5.62 23.09 29.74
C CYS A 381 4.97 21.78 30.20
N HIS A 382 4.22 21.11 29.32
CA HIS A 382 3.59 19.84 29.60
C HIS A 382 4.64 18.73 29.82
N TYR A 383 5.65 18.68 28.95
CA TYR A 383 6.77 17.77 29.09
C TYR A 383 7.56 18.02 30.39
N ILE A 384 7.88 19.28 30.68
CA ILE A 384 8.62 19.66 31.90
C ILE A 384 7.78 19.37 33.16
N ALA A 385 6.46 19.49 33.11
CA ALA A 385 5.58 19.14 34.24
C ALA A 385 5.68 17.65 34.58
N HIS A 386 5.69 16.77 33.57
CA HIS A 386 5.93 15.34 33.77
C HIS A 386 7.32 15.03 34.32
N TYR A 387 8.34 15.82 33.97
CA TYR A 387 9.67 15.71 34.56
C TYR A 387 9.65 16.01 36.07
N TRP A 388 9.03 17.12 36.50
CA TRP A 388 8.96 17.48 37.92
C TRP A 388 8.11 16.52 38.75
N LEU A 389 6.95 16.09 38.22
CA LEU A 389 6.09 15.12 38.91
C LEU A 389 6.79 13.77 39.15
N ARG A 390 7.65 13.31 38.23
CA ARG A 390 8.46 12.10 38.46
C ARG A 390 9.54 12.30 39.52
N LYS A 391 10.07 13.52 39.64
CA LYS A 391 11.14 13.84 40.59
C LYS A 391 10.64 13.92 42.03
N ASP A 392 9.46 14.49 42.24
CA ASP A 392 8.81 14.56 43.56
C ASP A 392 7.28 14.65 43.40
N PRO A 393 6.57 13.51 43.31
CA PRO A 393 5.13 13.48 43.04
C PRO A 393 4.31 14.05 44.20
N VAL A 394 4.84 14.07 45.43
CA VAL A 394 4.12 14.65 46.58
C VAL A 394 4.15 16.18 46.49
N LYS A 395 5.31 16.74 46.16
CA LYS A 395 5.50 18.19 46.07
C LYS A 395 4.83 18.82 44.85
N TYR A 396 4.94 18.18 43.68
CA TYR A 396 4.51 18.78 42.41
C TYR A 396 3.09 18.43 41.98
N LYS A 397 2.36 17.62 42.77
CA LYS A 397 0.89 17.52 42.67
C LYS A 397 0.19 18.81 43.09
N ASP A 398 0.85 19.63 43.90
CA ASP A 398 0.37 20.97 44.21
C ASP A 398 0.52 21.90 43.00
N ARG A 399 -0.60 22.53 42.61
CA ARG A 399 -0.70 23.36 41.41
C ARG A 399 0.30 24.51 41.44
N ASP A 400 0.31 25.27 42.52
CA ASP A 400 1.05 26.54 42.55
C ASP A 400 2.54 26.28 42.67
N THR A 401 2.93 25.23 43.40
CA THR A 401 4.31 24.72 43.46
C THR A 401 4.81 24.30 42.07
N LEU A 402 4.00 23.57 41.31
CA LEU A 402 4.34 23.16 39.95
C LEU A 402 4.47 24.36 39.00
N LEU A 403 3.50 25.28 39.02
CA LEU A 403 3.53 26.46 38.15
C LEU A 403 4.73 27.36 38.45
N ASN A 404 5.03 27.61 39.73
CA ASN A 404 6.20 28.38 40.14
C ASN A 404 7.50 27.75 39.64
N GLN A 405 7.60 26.42 39.67
CA GLN A 405 8.77 25.72 39.18
C GLN A 405 8.89 25.79 37.65
N LEU A 406 7.77 25.62 36.93
CA LEU A 406 7.73 25.74 35.48
C LEU A 406 8.12 27.15 35.01
N SER A 407 7.66 28.19 35.70
CA SER A 407 8.02 29.57 35.36
C SER A 407 9.50 29.87 35.60
N LYS A 408 10.15 29.26 36.62
CA LYS A 408 11.59 29.41 36.86
C LYS A 408 12.44 28.73 35.79
N SER A 409 12.03 27.54 35.35
CA SER A 409 12.73 26.77 34.31
C SER A 409 12.66 27.35 32.89
N LEU A 410 12.01 28.51 32.72
CA LEU A 410 11.90 29.21 31.43
C LEU A 410 12.75 30.49 31.37
N ILE A 411 13.35 30.90 32.49
CA ILE A 411 14.18 32.11 32.60
C ILE A 411 15.68 31.77 32.74
N SER A 412 16.00 30.50 33.03
CA SER A 412 17.35 29.91 32.96
C SER A 412 17.60 29.30 31.58
#